data_AF-A0A9D8MTM1-F1
#
_entry.id   AF-A0A9D8MTM1-F1
#
_cell.length_a   1.000
_cell.length_b   1.000
_cell.length_c   1.000
_cell.angle_alpha   90.00
_cell.angle_beta   90.00
_cell.angle_gamma   90.00
#
_symmetry.space_group_name_H-M   'P 1'
#
loop_
_entity.id
_entity.type
_entity.pdbx_description
1 polymer ?
#
loop_
_entity_poly.entity_id
_entity_poly.type
_entity_poly.pdbx_seq_one_letter_code
_entity_poly.pdbx_strand_id
1 'polypeptide(L)'
;YPEIAEAFKRYAFEEADHASRFAELLGECVWDTKTNLEKRAAAEAGACEDKFRIAKNAKAAGFDAIHDTVHEMAKDEARHGAGFAGLLKRYF
;
A
#
# COMPACT_ATOMS: atom_id res chain seq x y z
N TYR A 1 -25.64 3.08 -6.25
CA TYR A 1 -26.23 3.20 -4.91
C TYR A 1 -25.34 4.08 -4.03
N PRO A 2 -25.52 5.42 -4.04
CA PRO A 2 -24.62 6.35 -3.36
C PRO A 2 -24.55 6.14 -1.83
N GLU A 3 -25.70 5.96 -1.18
CA GLU A 3 -25.78 5.77 0.28
C GLU A 3 -25.07 4.49 0.72
N ILE A 4 -25.20 3.41 -0.06
CA ILE A 4 -24.51 2.14 0.20
C ILE A 4 -23.00 2.30 0.05
N ALA A 5 -22.54 3.04 -0.97
CA ALA A 5 -21.11 3.28 -1.18
C ALA A 5 -20.49 4.10 -0.03
N GLU A 6 -21.21 5.10 0.47
CA GLU A 6 -20.76 5.90 1.62
C GLU A 6 -20.72 5.06 2.90
N ALA A 7 -21.71 4.19 3.13
CA ALA A 7 -21.71 3.26 4.26
C ALA A 7 -20.47 2.34 4.21
N PHE A 8 -20.19 1.70 3.07
CA PHE A 8 -19.01 0.84 2.93
C PHE A 8 -17.69 1.60 3.15
N LYS A 9 -17.58 2.81 2.61
CA LYS A 9 -16.39 3.64 2.81
C LYS A 9 -16.22 3.97 4.30
N ARG A 10 -17.29 4.36 4.98
CA ARG A 10 -17.27 4.67 6.41
C ARG A 10 -16.84 3.46 7.25
N TYR A 11 -17.44 2.30 7.00
CA TYR A 11 -17.11 1.07 7.72
C TYR A 11 -15.65 0.65 7.49
N ALA A 12 -15.12 0.79 6.27
CA ALA A 12 -13.70 0.50 6.01
C ALA A 12 -12.75 1.35 6.89
N PHE A 13 -13.07 2.63 7.12
CA PHE A 13 -12.28 3.46 8.03
C PHE A 13 -12.46 3.08 9.51
N GLU A 14 -13.66 2.67 9.92
CA GLU A 14 -13.93 2.19 11.27
C GLU A 14 -13.18 0.89 11.57
N GLU A 15 -13.15 -0.06 10.62
CA GLU A 15 -12.36 -1.29 10.78
C GLU A 15 -10.84 -1.04 10.74
N ALA A 16 -10.38 -0.03 10.00
CA ALA A 16 -8.98 0.39 10.06
C ALA A 16 -8.61 0.97 11.44
N ASP A 17 -9.51 1.74 12.07
CA ASP A 17 -9.34 2.22 13.44
C ASP A 17 -9.29 1.04 14.43
N HIS A 18 -10.19 0.06 14.32
CA HIS A 18 -10.14 -1.16 15.13
C HIS A 18 -8.79 -1.89 15.00
N ALA A 19 -8.32 -2.12 13.77
CA ALA A 19 -7.05 -2.78 13.52
C ALA A 19 -5.86 -2.01 14.12
N SER A 20 -5.88 -0.67 14.03
CA SER A 20 -4.81 0.17 14.60
C SER A 20 -4.72 0.06 16.12
N ARG A 21 -5.85 0.02 16.83
CA ARG A 21 -5.89 -0.16 18.29
C ARG A 21 -5.33 -1.52 18.72
N PHE A 22 -5.63 -2.57 17.97
CA PHE A 22 -5.03 -3.88 18.24
C PHE A 22 -3.52 -3.89 17.98
N ALA A 23 -3.04 -3.25 16.92
CA ALA A 23 -1.61 -3.12 16.66
C ALA A 23 -0.87 -2.38 17.80
N GLU A 24 -1.49 -1.33 18.34
CA GLU A 24 -0.98 -0.63 19.53
C GLU A 24 -0.96 -1.53 20.78
N LEU A 25 -2.07 -2.25 21.06
CA LEU A 25 -2.17 -3.13 22.22
C LEU A 25 -1.18 -4.30 22.18
N LEU A 26 -0.93 -4.85 21.00
CA LEU A 26 0.04 -5.93 20.81
C LEU A 26 1.49 -5.44 20.94
N GLY A 27 1.73 -4.13 20.74
CA GLY A 27 3.08 -3.55 20.75
C GLY A 27 3.95 -3.98 19.55
N GLU A 28 3.33 -4.64 18.58
CA GLU A 28 3.95 -5.12 17.34
C GLU A 28 3.32 -4.33 16.19
N CYS A 29 4.14 -3.77 15.30
CA CYS A 29 3.72 -2.95 14.14
C CYS A 29 3.46 -1.46 14.38
N VAL A 30 3.76 -0.91 15.56
CA VAL A 30 3.75 0.55 15.82
C VAL A 30 5.11 0.97 16.39
N TRP A 31 5.83 1.83 15.67
CA TRP A 31 7.15 2.35 16.05
C TRP A 31 7.16 3.89 16.12
N ASP A 32 8.33 4.49 16.30
CA ASP A 32 8.51 5.93 16.10
C ASP A 32 8.26 6.33 14.63
N THR A 33 7.99 7.61 14.40
CA THR A 33 7.61 8.13 13.07
C THR A 33 8.64 7.82 11.99
N LYS A 34 9.95 7.89 12.29
CA LYS A 34 11.00 7.62 11.31
C LYS A 34 10.98 6.15 10.92
N THR A 35 11.00 5.26 11.92
CA THR A 35 10.96 3.80 11.70
C THR A 35 9.70 3.38 10.93
N ASN A 36 8.53 3.97 11.24
CA ASN A 36 7.30 3.71 10.49
C ASN A 36 7.44 4.11 9.02
N LEU A 37 7.98 5.30 8.73
CA LEU A 37 8.19 5.77 7.35
C LEU A 37 9.19 4.92 6.59
N GLU A 38 10.31 4.53 7.20
CA GLU A 38 11.31 3.66 6.57
C GLU A 38 10.72 2.29 6.22
N LYS A 39 9.96 1.69 7.15
CA LYS A 39 9.27 0.42 6.90
C LYS A 39 8.23 0.52 5.79
N ARG A 40 7.46 1.61 5.74
CA ARG A 40 6.51 1.84 4.65
C ARG A 40 7.22 2.03 3.32
N ALA A 41 8.28 2.82 3.25
CA ALA A 41 9.06 3.01 2.03
C ALA A 41 9.62 1.68 1.50
N ALA A 42 10.17 0.83 2.38
CA ALA A 42 10.65 -0.50 2.03
C ALA A 42 9.53 -1.42 1.55
N ALA A 43 8.36 -1.38 2.21
CA ALA A 43 7.19 -2.14 1.79
C ALA A 43 6.69 -1.74 0.40
N GLU A 44 6.64 -0.44 0.08
CA GLU A 44 6.27 0.05 -1.26
C GLU A 44 7.27 -0.41 -2.33
N ALA A 45 8.58 -0.38 -2.02
CA ALA A 45 9.60 -0.85 -2.94
C ALA A 45 9.45 -2.34 -3.27
N GLY A 46 9.25 -3.18 -2.25
CA GLY A 46 9.01 -4.62 -2.42
C GLY A 46 7.70 -4.90 -3.18
N ALA A 47 6.61 -4.19 -2.85
CA ALA A 47 5.34 -4.32 -3.54
C ALA A 47 5.42 -3.91 -5.01
N CYS A 48 6.18 -2.86 -5.31
CA CYS A 48 6.44 -2.40 -6.67
C CYS A 48 7.16 -3.48 -7.49
N GLU A 49 8.25 -4.05 -6.95
CA GLU A 49 8.99 -5.14 -7.60
C GLU A 49 8.10 -6.37 -7.87
N ASP A 50 7.34 -6.80 -6.85
CA ASP A 50 6.47 -7.96 -6.96
C ASP A 50 5.33 -7.75 -7.95
N LYS A 51 4.73 -6.56 -7.99
CA LYS A 51 3.69 -6.23 -8.97
C LYS A 51 4.25 -6.22 -10.39
N PHE A 52 5.46 -5.67 -10.61
CA PHE A 52 6.11 -5.75 -11.92
C PHE A 52 6.37 -7.21 -12.33
N ARG A 53 6.82 -8.05 -11.40
CA ARG A 53 7.04 -9.49 -11.63
C ARG A 53 5.73 -10.21 -11.99
N ILE A 54 4.65 -9.95 -11.26
CA ILE A 54 3.32 -10.51 -11.54
C ILE A 54 2.82 -10.05 -12.91
N ALA A 55 2.90 -8.75 -13.22
CA ALA A 55 2.47 -8.22 -14.51
C ALA A 55 3.24 -8.88 -15.67
N LYS A 56 4.57 -8.99 -15.56
CA LYS A 56 5.40 -9.66 -16.56
C LYS A 56 4.98 -11.12 -16.78
N ASN A 57 4.73 -11.86 -15.71
CA ASN A 57 4.27 -13.24 -15.78
C ASN A 57 2.87 -13.35 -16.41
N ALA A 58 1.95 -12.45 -16.05
CA ALA A 58 0.61 -12.39 -16.63
C ALA A 58 0.67 -12.15 -18.14
N LYS A 59 1.53 -11.22 -18.60
CA LYS A 59 1.72 -10.96 -20.03
C LYS A 59 2.27 -12.18 -20.77
N ALA A 60 3.25 -12.87 -20.18
CA ALA A 60 3.82 -14.09 -20.77
C ALA A 60 2.79 -15.23 -20.86
N ALA A 61 1.82 -15.27 -19.94
CA ALA A 61 0.72 -16.24 -19.93
C ALA A 61 -0.49 -15.82 -20.79
N GLY A 62 -0.46 -14.65 -21.44
CA GLY A 62 -1.58 -14.12 -22.24
C GLY A 62 -2.74 -13.54 -21.42
N PHE A 63 -2.55 -13.25 -20.14
CA PHE A 63 -3.56 -12.65 -19.27
C PHE A 63 -3.46 -11.12 -19.26
N ASP A 64 -3.81 -10.51 -20.39
CA ASP A 64 -3.63 -9.06 -20.61
C ASP A 64 -4.38 -8.19 -19.59
N ALA A 65 -5.61 -8.54 -19.21
CA ALA A 65 -6.37 -7.78 -18.20
C ALA A 65 -5.69 -7.77 -16.82
N ILE A 66 -5.04 -8.87 -16.45
CA ILE A 66 -4.28 -8.97 -15.20
C ILE A 66 -2.98 -8.17 -15.33
N HIS A 67 -2.27 -8.30 -16.45
CA HIS A 67 -1.07 -7.50 -16.72
C HIS A 67 -1.37 -6.00 -16.56
N ASP A 68 -2.39 -5.49 -17.27
CA ASP A 68 -2.67 -4.06 -17.32
C ASP A 68 -3.05 -3.53 -15.93
N THR A 69 -3.92 -4.25 -15.22
CA THR A 69 -4.34 -3.87 -13.86
C THR A 69 -3.16 -3.85 -12.89
N VAL A 70 -2.37 -4.92 -12.84
CA VAL A 70 -1.26 -5.05 -11.88
C VAL A 70 -0.11 -4.10 -12.24
N HIS A 71 0.10 -3.82 -13.53
CA HIS A 71 1.09 -2.86 -13.98
C HIS A 71 0.74 -1.42 -13.54
N GLU A 72 -0.52 -1.01 -13.65
CA GLU A 72 -0.96 0.29 -13.10
C GLU A 72 -0.79 0.33 -11.58
N MET A 73 -1.15 -0.75 -10.87
CA MET A 73 -0.91 -0.84 -9.43
C MET A 73 0.58 -0.74 -9.06
N ALA A 74 1.51 -1.17 -9.91
CA ALA A 74 2.95 -1.03 -9.68
C ALA A 74 3.40 0.44 -9.77
N LYS A 75 2.80 1.22 -10.68
CA LYS A 75 3.05 2.67 -10.79
C LYS A 75 2.57 3.42 -9.55
N ASP A 76 1.45 3.00 -8.97
CA ASP A 76 0.98 3.57 -7.70
C ASP A 76 1.98 3.33 -6.56
N GLU A 77 2.53 2.13 -6.43
CA GLU A 77 3.52 1.87 -5.38
C GLU A 77 4.83 2.65 -5.62
N ALA A 78 5.24 2.82 -6.88
CA ALA A 78 6.35 3.70 -7.21
C ALA A 78 6.09 5.15 -6.77
N ARG A 79 4.86 5.66 -7.00
CA ARG A 79 4.43 6.99 -6.56
C ARG A 79 4.39 7.09 -5.02
N HIS A 80 3.89 6.07 -4.33
CA HIS A 80 3.88 6.00 -2.87
C HIS A 80 5.29 5.97 -2.28
N GLY A 81 6.17 5.13 -2.83
CA GLY A 81 7.58 5.05 -2.45
C GLY A 81 8.31 6.39 -2.62
N ALA A 82 8.08 7.09 -3.73
CA ALA A 82 8.61 8.44 -3.94
C ALA A 82 8.08 9.45 -2.89
N GLY A 83 6.80 9.34 -2.54
CA GLY A 83 6.19 10.14 -1.47
C GLY A 83 6.87 9.91 -0.11
N PHE A 84 7.06 8.66 0.30
CA PHE A 84 7.73 8.33 1.55
C PHE A 84 9.20 8.76 1.56
N ALA A 85 9.93 8.56 0.45
CA ALA A 85 11.31 9.02 0.31
C ALA A 85 11.42 10.56 0.47
N GLY A 86 10.46 11.32 -0.08
CA GLY A 86 10.38 12.76 0.10
C GLY A 86 10.15 13.18 1.55
N LEU A 87 9.27 12.48 2.27
CA LEU A 87 9.02 12.73 3.69
C LEU A 87 10.23 12.42 4.55
N LEU A 88 10.88 11.27 4.33
CA LEU A 88 12.11 10.89 5.02
C LEU A 88 13.17 11.97 4.84
N LYS A 89 13.48 12.34 3.59
CA LYS A 89 14.47 13.38 3.29
C LYS A 89 14.17 14.74 3.92
N ARG A 90 12.88 15.09 4.09
CA ARG A 90 12.48 16.39 4.61
C ARG A 90 12.56 16.47 6.13
N TYR A 91 12.28 15.38 6.84
CA TYR A 91 12.05 15.39 8.29
C TYR A 91 13.06 14.56 9.10
N PHE A 92 13.84 13.68 8.47
CA PHE A 92 14.67 12.67 9.13
C PHE A 92 16.01 12.41 8.44
#